data_AF-A0A7C4NCX3-F1
#
_entry.id   AF-A0A7C4NCX3-F1
#
_cell.length_a   1.000
_cell.length_b   1.000
_cell.length_c   1.000
_cell.angle_alpha   90.00
_cell.angle_beta   90.00
_cell.angle_gamma   90.00
#
_symmetry.space_group_name_H-M   'P 1'
#
loop_
_entity.id
_entity.type
_entity.pdbx_description
1 polymer ?
#
loop_
_entity_poly.entity_id
_entity_poly.type
_entity_poly.pdbx_seq_one_letter_code
_entity_poly.pdbx_strand_id
1 'polypeptide(L)'
;MDPLPLAQLQFAATTVYHFFFVPLTLGLSLLVAIMQTIYYRTGDEKYKVMTKFWGKLFLINFAMGVVTGIVQEFQFGMNWSEYSRFVGDIFGAPLAVEALLAFFIESTFLGVWFFGWDKISKRAHLVAIWLVVIASNLSALWILIANS
;
A
#
# COMPACT_ATOMS: atom_id res chain seq x y z
N MET A 1 -16.85 30.58 -6.61
CA MET A 1 -15.42 30.28 -6.83
C MET A 1 -15.30 29.52 -8.14
N ASP A 2 -14.24 29.74 -8.90
CA ASP A 2 -13.99 29.03 -10.15
C ASP A 2 -13.77 27.52 -9.87
N PRO A 3 -14.42 26.59 -10.60
CA PRO A 3 -14.27 25.14 -10.38
C PRO A 3 -12.85 24.62 -10.54
N LEU A 4 -12.04 25.19 -11.44
CA LEU A 4 -10.69 24.68 -11.73
C LEU A 4 -9.73 24.82 -10.54
N PRO A 5 -9.57 26.00 -9.91
CA PRO A 5 -8.77 26.14 -8.69
C PRO A 5 -9.24 25.26 -7.53
N LEU A 6 -10.56 25.01 -7.42
CA LEU A 6 -11.11 24.14 -6.39
C LEU A 6 -10.75 22.66 -6.65
N ALA A 7 -10.85 22.20 -7.89
CA ALA A 7 -10.45 20.85 -8.28
C ALA A 7 -8.95 20.62 -8.04
N GLN A 8 -8.11 21.60 -8.36
CA GLN A 8 -6.67 21.58 -8.08
C GLN A 8 -6.38 21.51 -6.58
N LEU A 9 -7.03 22.35 -5.77
CA LEU A 9 -6.86 22.34 -4.32
C LEU A 9 -7.32 21.01 -3.70
N GLN A 10 -8.45 20.47 -4.16
CA GLN A 10 -8.97 19.19 -3.68
C GLN A 10 -7.99 18.05 -4.01
N PHE A 11 -7.50 17.97 -5.25
CA PHE A 11 -6.56 16.94 -5.66
C PHE A 11 -5.22 17.06 -4.91
N ALA A 12 -4.71 18.29 -4.74
CA ALA A 12 -3.49 18.55 -3.98
C ALA A 12 -3.65 18.13 -2.51
N ALA A 13 -4.75 18.49 -1.86
CA ALA A 13 -5.03 18.11 -0.48
C ALA A 13 -5.08 16.57 -0.34
N THR A 14 -5.86 15.89 -1.19
CA THR A 14 -5.97 14.42 -1.16
C THR A 14 -4.62 13.75 -1.37
N THR A 15 -3.83 14.22 -2.33
CA THR A 15 -2.49 13.68 -2.63
C THR A 15 -1.55 13.83 -1.44
N VAL A 16 -1.50 15.02 -0.81
CA VAL A 16 -0.64 15.27 0.37
C VAL A 16 -1.05 14.39 1.54
N TYR A 17 -2.36 14.29 1.83
CA TYR A 17 -2.85 13.42 2.89
C TYR A 17 -2.52 11.95 2.64
N HIS A 18 -2.75 11.46 1.42
CA HIS A 18 -2.42 10.10 1.05
C HIS A 18 -0.91 9.81 1.23
N PHE A 19 -0.07 10.74 0.76
CA PHE A 19 1.38 10.59 0.79
C PHE A 19 2.00 10.68 2.19
N PHE A 20 1.26 11.06 3.23
CA PHE A 20 1.75 10.86 4.61
C PHE A 20 1.79 9.38 5.01
N PHE A 21 0.85 8.58 4.50
CA PHE A 21 0.72 7.16 4.88
C PHE A 21 1.59 6.25 4.00
N VAL A 22 1.75 6.58 2.71
CA VAL A 22 2.51 5.78 1.73
C VAL A 22 3.96 5.46 2.15
N PRO A 23 4.84 6.43 2.44
CA PRO A 23 6.23 6.15 2.79
C PRO A 23 6.35 5.38 4.09
N LEU A 24 5.43 5.62 5.04
CA LEU A 24 5.42 4.90 6.30
C LEU A 24 5.00 3.43 6.10
N THR A 25 4.04 3.15 5.20
CA THR A 25 3.66 1.78 4.80
C THR A 25 4.84 1.04 4.17
N LEU A 26 5.55 1.68 3.22
CA LEU A 26 6.70 1.09 2.55
C LEU A 26 7.85 0.80 3.53
N GLY A 27 8.15 1.74 4.44
CA GLY A 27 9.19 1.55 5.45
C GLY A 27 8.82 0.52 6.51
N LEU A 28 7.61 0.58 7.06
CA LEU A 28 7.18 -0.32 8.13
C LEU A 28 6.98 -1.76 7.64
N SER A 29 6.47 -1.97 6.43
CA SER A 29 6.32 -3.32 5.86
C SER A 29 7.68 -4.03 5.82
N LEU A 30 8.72 -3.35 5.32
CA LEU A 30 10.08 -3.88 5.26
C LEU A 30 10.66 -4.10 6.67
N LEU A 31 10.48 -3.14 7.58
CA LEU A 31 10.95 -3.25 8.96
C LEU A 31 10.37 -4.48 9.66
N VAL A 32 9.05 -4.67 9.55
CA VAL A 32 8.31 -5.80 10.12
C VAL A 32 8.77 -7.12 9.49
N ALA A 33 8.96 -7.17 8.17
CA ALA A 33 9.46 -8.34 7.46
C ALA A 33 10.87 -8.75 7.94
N ILE A 34 11.76 -7.78 8.14
CA ILE A 34 13.12 -8.01 8.66
C ILE A 34 13.05 -8.54 10.10
N MET A 35 12.29 -7.90 10.98
CA MET A 35 12.14 -8.36 12.37
C MET A 35 11.60 -9.79 12.45
N GLN A 36 10.60 -10.11 11.62
CA GLN A 36 10.06 -11.46 11.57
C GLN A 36 11.05 -12.47 10.96
N THR A 37 11.86 -12.05 9.99
CA THR A 37 12.93 -12.89 9.43
C THR A 37 13.96 -13.23 10.50
N ILE A 38 14.33 -12.26 11.34
CA ILE A 38 15.23 -12.50 12.48
C ILE A 38 14.59 -13.49 13.44
N TYR A 39 13.33 -13.26 13.85
CA TYR A 39 12.59 -14.21 14.69
C TYR A 39 12.55 -15.63 14.11
N TYR A 40 12.27 -15.76 12.81
CA TYR A 40 12.22 -17.05 12.13
C TYR A 40 13.57 -17.79 12.16
N ARG A 41 14.69 -17.06 12.04
CA ARG A 41 16.03 -17.64 12.04
C ARG A 41 16.57 -17.94 13.45
N THR A 42 16.34 -17.05 14.40
CA THR A 42 16.94 -17.16 15.74
C THR A 42 16.03 -17.82 16.77
N GLY A 43 14.71 -17.79 16.57
CA GLY A 43 13.74 -18.19 17.57
C GLY A 43 13.62 -17.21 18.75
N ASP A 44 14.30 -16.07 18.73
CA ASP A 44 14.27 -15.08 19.81
C ASP A 44 12.91 -14.37 19.86
N GLU A 45 12.12 -14.67 20.89
CA GLU A 45 10.77 -14.16 21.11
C GLU A 45 10.70 -12.63 21.22
N LYS A 46 11.82 -11.94 21.55
CA LYS A 46 11.88 -10.47 21.49
C LYS A 46 11.51 -9.95 20.12
N TYR A 47 12.02 -10.56 19.05
CA TYR A 47 11.72 -10.14 17.68
C TYR A 47 10.28 -10.45 17.27
N LYS A 48 9.66 -11.49 17.84
CA LYS A 48 8.22 -11.74 17.66
C LYS A 48 7.37 -10.62 18.27
N VAL A 49 7.71 -10.20 19.48
CA VAL A 49 7.04 -9.09 20.17
C VAL A 49 7.19 -7.79 19.36
N MET A 50 8.41 -7.50 18.91
CA MET A 50 8.68 -6.33 18.05
C MET A 50 7.87 -6.39 16.74
N THR A 51 7.87 -7.55 16.06
CA THR A 51 7.10 -7.77 14.83
C THR A 51 5.62 -7.48 15.04
N LYS A 52 5.02 -7.97 16.14
CA LYS A 52 3.60 -7.74 16.45
C LYS A 52 3.30 -6.29 16.82
N PHE A 53 4.19 -5.64 17.57
CA PHE A 53 4.03 -4.23 17.96
C PHE A 53 4.07 -3.30 16.74
N TRP A 54 5.15 -3.37 15.95
CA TRP A 54 5.29 -2.55 14.74
C TRP A 54 4.27 -2.95 13.67
N GLY A 55 3.90 -4.23 13.62
CA GLY A 55 2.82 -4.75 12.80
C GLY A 55 1.46 -4.10 13.04
N LYS A 56 1.13 -3.80 14.30
CA LYS A 56 -0.12 -3.10 14.63
C LYS A 56 -0.11 -1.65 14.11
N LEU A 57 1.01 -0.94 14.27
CA LEU A 57 1.15 0.42 13.75
C LEU A 57 1.12 0.44 12.22
N PHE A 58 1.81 -0.51 11.59
CA PHE A 58 1.76 -0.74 10.16
C PHE A 58 0.33 -0.94 9.65
N LEU A 59 -0.47 -1.79 10.30
CA LEU A 59 -1.85 -2.05 9.88
C LEU A 59 -2.75 -0.81 9.98
N ILE A 60 -2.61 -0.02 11.05
CA ILE A 60 -3.35 1.24 11.22
C ILE A 60 -2.99 2.23 10.11
N ASN A 61 -1.69 2.40 9.85
CA ASN A 61 -1.21 3.28 8.80
C ASN A 61 -1.65 2.82 7.41
N PHE A 62 -1.57 1.51 7.16
CA PHE A 62 -2.01 0.89 5.90
C PHE A 62 -3.49 1.15 5.64
N ALA A 63 -4.36 0.95 6.64
CA ALA A 63 -5.79 1.19 6.50
C ALA A 63 -6.08 2.65 6.08
N MET A 64 -5.39 3.63 6.66
CA MET A 64 -5.53 5.03 6.27
C MET A 64 -5.00 5.29 4.85
N GLY A 65 -3.89 4.64 4.47
CA GLY A 65 -3.36 4.67 3.11
C GLY A 65 -4.36 4.16 2.08
N VAL A 66 -5.02 3.02 2.35
CA VAL A 66 -6.06 2.45 1.48
C VAL A 66 -7.23 3.41 1.30
N VAL A 67 -7.79 3.95 2.39
CA VAL A 67 -8.95 4.85 2.33
C VAL A 67 -8.62 6.10 1.51
N THR A 68 -7.45 6.70 1.73
CA THR A 68 -7.03 7.90 1.00
C THR A 68 -6.69 7.61 -0.45
N GLY A 69 -6.12 6.44 -0.75
CA GLY A 69 -5.80 6.00 -2.12
C GLY A 69 -7.05 5.79 -2.97
N ILE A 70 -8.08 5.13 -2.42
CA ILE A 70 -9.37 4.93 -3.11
C ILE A 70 -9.99 6.28 -3.49
N VAL A 71 -9.97 7.26 -2.58
CA VAL A 71 -10.47 8.61 -2.87
C VAL A 71 -9.70 9.26 -4.01
N GLN A 72 -8.37 9.11 -4.03
CA GLN A 72 -7.52 9.66 -5.08
C GLN A 72 -7.75 8.99 -6.45
N GLU A 73 -7.92 7.67 -6.48
CA GLU A 73 -8.22 6.92 -7.71
C GLU A 73 -9.51 7.42 -8.38
N PHE A 74 -10.59 7.57 -7.61
CA PHE A 74 -11.86 8.06 -8.15
C PHE A 74 -11.82 9.56 -8.53
N GLN A 75 -10.91 10.35 -7.96
CA GLN A 75 -10.79 11.77 -8.34
C GLN A 75 -10.40 11.97 -9.80
N PHE A 76 -9.62 11.05 -10.39
CA PHE A 76 -9.31 11.09 -11.83
C PHE A 76 -10.60 11.03 -12.68
N GLY A 77 -11.53 10.14 -12.34
CA GLY A 77 -12.79 10.01 -13.08
C GLY A 77 -13.83 11.11 -12.82
N MET A 78 -13.82 11.72 -11.64
CA MET A 78 -14.80 12.73 -11.23
C MET A 78 -14.41 14.13 -11.72
N ASN A 79 -13.34 14.69 -11.15
CA ASN A 79 -12.97 16.09 -11.37
C ASN A 79 -12.06 16.28 -12.60
N TRP A 80 -11.52 15.20 -13.14
CA TRP A 80 -10.55 15.19 -14.24
C TRP A 80 -11.02 14.33 -15.42
N SER A 81 -12.32 14.29 -15.67
CA SER A 81 -12.94 13.40 -16.68
C SER A 81 -12.41 13.61 -18.10
N GLU A 82 -12.17 14.86 -18.52
CA GLU A 82 -11.58 15.16 -19.83
C GLU A 82 -10.11 14.70 -19.91
N TYR A 83 -9.34 14.82 -18.83
CA TYR A 83 -8.00 14.24 -18.75
C TYR A 83 -8.05 12.71 -18.88
N SER A 84 -8.94 12.05 -18.14
CA SER A 84 -9.12 10.59 -18.21
C SER A 84 -9.53 10.12 -19.60
N ARG A 85 -10.35 10.88 -20.34
CA ARG A 85 -10.68 10.58 -21.74
C ARG A 85 -9.49 10.77 -22.68
N PHE A 86 -8.66 11.78 -22.43
CA PHE A 86 -7.56 12.15 -23.29
C PHE A 86 -6.35 11.21 -23.18
N VAL A 87 -5.99 10.78 -21.97
CA VAL A 87 -4.80 9.92 -21.73
C VAL A 87 -5.12 8.55 -21.15
N GLY A 88 -6.40 8.19 -20.99
CA GLY A 88 -6.83 6.97 -20.31
C GLY A 88 -6.22 5.68 -20.87
N ASP A 89 -6.02 5.59 -22.18
CA ASP A 89 -5.43 4.41 -22.83
C ASP A 89 -3.97 4.15 -22.41
N ILE A 90 -3.24 5.20 -22.03
CA ILE A 90 -1.83 5.12 -21.60
C ILE A 90 -1.74 5.16 -20.08
N PHE A 91 -2.38 6.13 -19.44
CA PHE A 91 -2.34 6.35 -18.00
C PHE A 91 -3.13 5.29 -17.22
N GLY A 92 -4.27 4.84 -17.74
CA GLY A 92 -5.13 3.87 -17.06
C GLY A 92 -4.56 2.46 -17.00
N ALA A 93 -3.71 2.07 -17.96
CA ALA A 93 -3.13 0.73 -18.00
C ALA A 93 -2.23 0.43 -16.78
N PRO A 94 -1.25 1.28 -16.40
CA PRO A 94 -0.49 1.12 -15.16
C PRO A 94 -1.36 1.06 -13.90
N LEU A 95 -2.39 1.92 -13.78
CA LEU A 95 -3.29 1.93 -12.61
C LEU A 95 -4.10 0.63 -12.50
N ALA A 96 -4.57 0.09 -13.62
CA ALA A 96 -5.28 -1.19 -13.64
C ALA A 96 -4.35 -2.35 -13.24
N VAL A 97 -3.09 -2.35 -13.70
CA VAL A 97 -2.09 -3.36 -13.34
C VAL A 97 -1.73 -3.27 -11.85
N GLU A 98 -1.57 -2.05 -11.33
CA GLU A 98 -1.37 -1.79 -9.90
C GLU A 98 -2.50 -2.42 -9.07
N ALA A 99 -3.76 -2.12 -9.40
CA ALA A 99 -4.92 -2.62 -8.67
C ALA A 99 -5.04 -4.16 -8.74
N LEU A 100 -4.89 -4.75 -9.92
CA LEU A 100 -5.09 -6.19 -10.12
C LEU A 100 -3.96 -7.05 -9.57
N LEU A 101 -2.71 -6.57 -9.62
CA LEU A 101 -1.55 -7.34 -9.19
C LEU A 101 -1.07 -6.91 -7.81
N ALA A 102 -0.61 -5.66 -7.68
CA ALA A 102 0.07 -5.21 -6.48
C ALA A 102 -0.92 -5.13 -5.31
N PHE A 103 -2.00 -4.37 -5.46
CA PHE A 103 -2.95 -4.15 -4.39
C PHE A 103 -3.65 -5.44 -3.93
N PHE A 104 -3.97 -6.34 -4.87
CA PHE A 104 -4.61 -7.61 -4.56
C PHE A 104 -3.69 -8.54 -3.75
N ILE A 105 -2.43 -8.67 -4.16
CA ILE A 105 -1.43 -9.46 -3.42
C ILE A 105 -1.20 -8.84 -2.05
N GLU A 106 -0.98 -7.53 -1.98
CA GLU A 106 -0.73 -6.82 -0.74
C GLU A 106 -1.87 -7.00 0.27
N SER A 107 -3.10 -6.68 -0.11
CA SER A 107 -4.27 -6.75 0.78
C SER A 107 -4.57 -8.18 1.23
N THR A 108 -4.45 -9.15 0.31
CA THR A 108 -4.72 -10.57 0.62
C THR A 108 -3.68 -11.13 1.59
N PHE A 109 -2.39 -10.97 1.27
CA PHE A 109 -1.33 -11.53 2.10
C PHE A 109 -1.14 -10.76 3.41
N LEU A 110 -1.52 -9.47 3.47
CA LEU A 110 -1.56 -8.73 4.72
C LEU A 110 -2.61 -9.29 5.68
N GLY A 111 -3.80 -9.65 5.17
CA GLY A 111 -4.83 -10.33 5.95
C GLY A 111 -4.35 -11.70 6.46
N VAL A 112 -3.76 -12.50 5.57
CA VAL A 112 -3.15 -13.80 5.93
C VAL A 112 -2.08 -13.63 7.00
N TRP A 113 -1.23 -12.62 6.87
CA TRP A 113 -0.15 -12.34 7.81
C TRP A 113 -0.68 -11.88 9.19
N PHE A 114 -1.65 -10.99 9.22
CA PHE A 114 -2.17 -10.46 10.48
C PHE A 114 -2.91 -11.53 11.29
N PHE A 115 -3.76 -12.33 10.62
CA PHE A 115 -4.56 -13.36 11.27
C PHE A 115 -3.90 -14.75 11.31
N GLY A 116 -2.75 -14.92 10.65
CA GLY A 116 -2.09 -16.21 10.45
C GLY A 116 -1.24 -16.69 11.63
N TRP A 117 -1.00 -15.85 12.64
CA TRP A 117 -0.30 -16.27 13.85
C TRP A 117 -0.96 -17.52 14.42
N ASP A 118 -0.15 -18.56 14.64
CA ASP A 118 -0.54 -19.87 15.19
C ASP A 118 -1.58 -20.66 14.35
N LYS A 119 -1.96 -20.16 13.15
CA LYS A 119 -2.87 -20.84 12.20
C LYS A 119 -2.18 -21.40 10.97
N ILE A 120 -1.04 -20.83 10.57
CA ILE A 120 -0.24 -21.28 9.43
C ILE A 120 1.20 -21.58 9.86
N SER A 121 1.94 -22.32 9.04
CA SER A 121 3.35 -22.62 9.33
C SER A 121 4.19 -21.35 9.45
N LYS A 122 5.21 -21.36 10.31
CA LYS A 122 6.14 -20.21 10.50
C LYS A 122 6.75 -19.73 9.18
N ARG A 123 7.03 -20.66 8.26
CA ARG A 123 7.57 -20.36 6.92
C ARG A 123 6.53 -19.69 6.04
N ALA A 124 5.29 -20.20 5.99
CA ALA A 124 4.20 -19.56 5.24
C ALA A 124 3.90 -18.15 5.77
N HIS A 125 3.92 -17.98 7.09
CA HIS A 125 3.74 -16.68 7.74
C HIS A 125 4.86 -15.69 7.35
N LEU A 126 6.09 -16.16 7.21
CA LEU A 126 7.20 -15.34 6.75
C LEU A 126 7.09 -14.97 5.27
N VAL A 127 6.67 -15.92 4.43
CA VAL A 127 6.43 -15.65 3.00
C VAL A 127 5.33 -14.60 2.83
N ALA A 128 4.27 -14.65 3.63
CA ALA A 128 3.16 -13.69 3.56
C ALA A 128 3.64 -12.23 3.72
N ILE A 129 4.47 -11.92 4.73
CA ILE A 129 4.96 -10.55 4.92
C ILE A 129 5.91 -10.10 3.82
N TRP A 130 6.73 -11.01 3.27
CA TRP A 130 7.61 -10.66 2.16
C TRP A 130 6.84 -10.42 0.87
N LEU A 131 5.75 -11.16 0.62
CA LEU A 131 4.84 -10.88 -0.49
C LEU A 131 4.17 -9.52 -0.35
N VAL A 132 3.79 -9.12 0.86
CA VAL A 132 3.30 -7.76 1.15
C VAL A 132 4.37 -6.72 0.76
N VAL A 133 5.61 -6.86 1.24
CA VAL A 133 6.70 -5.92 0.91
C VAL A 133 6.93 -5.79 -0.59
N ILE A 134 6.98 -6.92 -1.31
CA ILE A 134 7.18 -6.93 -2.76
C ILE A 134 6.01 -6.24 -3.46
N ALA A 135 4.78 -6.56 -3.05
CA ALA A 135 3.58 -5.96 -3.62
C ALA A 135 3.50 -4.45 -3.39
N SER A 136 3.78 -3.95 -2.17
CA SER A 136 3.81 -2.52 -1.89
C SER A 136 4.82 -1.77 -2.79
N ASN A 137 6.00 -2.36 -3.02
CA ASN A 137 7.02 -1.76 -3.90
C ASN A 137 6.64 -1.83 -5.37
N LEU A 138 5.93 -2.87 -5.81
CA LEU A 138 5.37 -2.94 -7.16
C LEU A 138 4.28 -1.89 -7.36
N SER A 139 3.44 -1.64 -6.37
CA SER A 139 2.45 -0.55 -6.39
C SER A 139 3.16 0.80 -6.60
N ALA A 140 4.16 1.08 -5.77
CA ALA A 140 4.98 2.29 -5.88
C ALA A 140 5.65 2.43 -7.26
N LEU A 141 6.13 1.33 -7.85
CA LEU A 141 6.71 1.35 -9.19
C LEU A 141 5.67 1.76 -10.25
N TRP A 142 4.49 1.12 -10.27
CA TRP A 142 3.47 1.38 -11.28
C TRP A 142 2.89 2.78 -11.20
N ILE A 143 2.63 3.28 -9.99
CA ILE A 143 2.13 4.65 -9.84
C ILE A 143 3.17 5.70 -10.24
N LEU A 144 4.46 5.44 -10.00
CA LEU A 144 5.53 6.32 -10.45
C LEU A 144 5.72 6.29 -11.98
N ILE A 145 5.53 5.13 -12.63
CA ILE A 145 5.50 5.01 -14.09
C ILE A 145 4.33 5.83 -14.67
N ALA A 146 3.17 5.83 -14.01
CA ALA A 146 2.03 6.64 -14.45
C ALA A 146 2.28 8.16 -14.30
N ASN A 147 3.11 8.56 -13.33
CA ASN A 147 3.40 9.96 -13.02
C ASN A 147 4.66 10.52 -13.72
N SER A 148 5.45 9.69 -14.41
CA SER A 148 6.69 10.08 -15.12
C SER A 148 6.43 10.49 -16.56
#